data_AF-A0AAT9IIA8-F1
#
_entry.id   AF-A0AAT9IIA8-F1
#
_cell.length_a   1.000
_cell.length_b   1.000
_cell.length_c   1.000
_cell.angle_alpha   90.00
_cell.angle_beta   90.00
_cell.angle_gamma   90.00
#
_symmetry.space_group_name_H-M   'P 1'
#
loop_
_entity.id
_entity.type
_entity.pdbx_description
1 polymer ?
#
loop_
_entity_poly.entity_id
_entity_poly.type
_entity_poly.pdbx_seq_one_letter_code
_entity_poly.pdbx_strand_id
1 'polypeptide(L)'
;MSGRQKAATPRPPRLRRAIIALVTGLTLPLGVPATASASWTTADHPATTAVSSGTLTITETGFPALATTYTTAALSTTAPLTLTNTGSIPAPYVLRLAADDTPLSRATDVHVWLVPTRASCTAGATTSGSAATWTTVAALTGTLAPAATAVYCVRTSLTQAQRFALAGGRTAATAVVTATQGAWTSTARSSATQTVADTVTPGATTKVSETDDSITIAWTAPSDSSAITGYRVYRGSALVATVPASQRQFTDTGLNVSTYYAYTVRAVGSTAGAVSPESPGVLHATGWLTTTSAYSIRNVASQRCVVGASGSTVAGEDLVDTACAVRSDQLWKFVVDGSYLKISPLSSAALFWDSPSTRNAILRTTSNISAQKWEVVPIAPGSGTFLLRNRNDLCMDAAASPALRVTECTSSTAQQFTLHKGA
;
A
#
# COMPACT_ATOMS: atom_id res chain seq x y z
N MET A 1 -14.17 34.67 44.38
CA MET A 1 -13.12 34.16 45.30
C MET A 1 -11.87 33.95 44.43
N SER A 2 -10.81 34.77 44.49
CA SER A 2 -9.97 35.15 45.64
C SER A 2 -9.25 33.92 46.24
N GLY A 3 -7.91 33.88 46.30
CA GLY A 3 -6.94 34.91 45.91
C GLY A 3 -5.47 34.46 45.91
N ARG A 4 -4.57 35.40 45.60
CA ARG A 4 -3.11 35.24 45.72
C ARG A 4 -2.69 35.22 47.19
N GLN A 5 -1.59 34.53 47.52
CA GLN A 5 -0.62 35.07 48.50
C GLN A 5 0.82 34.61 48.24
N LYS A 6 1.77 35.33 48.85
CA LYS A 6 3.21 35.38 48.54
C LYS A 6 4.03 35.19 49.83
N ALA A 7 5.31 34.82 49.67
CA ALA A 7 6.39 34.87 50.70
C ALA A 7 6.31 33.82 51.83
N ALA A 8 7.39 33.33 52.43
CA ALA A 8 8.65 34.01 52.76
C ALA A 8 9.88 33.08 52.89
N THR A 9 11.08 33.67 52.80
CA THR A 9 12.39 33.07 53.09
C THR A 9 12.81 33.22 54.57
N PRO A 10 13.54 32.26 55.15
CA PRO A 10 14.35 32.48 56.35
C PRO A 10 15.87 32.54 56.07
N ARG A 11 16.59 33.27 56.94
CA ARG A 11 18.04 33.56 56.88
C ARG A 11 18.94 32.40 57.37
N PRO A 12 20.24 32.39 57.00
CA PRO A 12 21.24 31.48 57.57
C PRO A 12 21.73 31.91 58.97
N PRO A 13 22.28 30.98 59.78
CA PRO A 13 22.86 31.27 61.09
C PRO A 13 24.28 31.88 61.03
N ARG A 14 24.75 32.37 62.20
CA ARG A 14 25.80 33.40 62.34
C ARG A 14 27.23 32.86 62.53
N LEU A 15 28.21 33.69 62.17
CA LEU A 15 29.62 33.58 62.58
C LEU A 15 29.78 33.43 64.11
N ARG A 16 30.86 32.76 64.52
CA ARG A 16 31.60 33.09 65.75
C ARG A 16 33.04 33.45 65.39
N ARG A 17 33.47 34.66 65.74
CA ARG A 17 34.88 35.08 65.76
C ARG A 17 35.35 34.99 67.22
N ALA A 18 36.53 34.42 67.44
CA ALA A 18 37.26 34.61 68.69
C ALA A 18 38.30 35.72 68.47
N ILE A 19 38.36 36.67 69.40
CA ILE A 19 39.33 37.78 69.40
C ILE A 19 40.18 37.60 70.66
N ILE A 20 41.49 37.61 70.50
CA ILE A 20 42.44 37.86 71.59
C ILE A 20 43.31 39.04 71.13
N ALA A 21 43.46 40.04 72.00
CA ALA A 21 44.25 41.23 71.75
C ALA A 21 45.32 41.39 72.84
N LEU A 22 46.50 41.91 72.48
CA LEU A 22 47.40 42.57 73.42
C LEU A 22 48.23 43.68 72.72
N VAL A 23 48.66 44.67 73.50
CA VAL A 23 48.97 46.08 73.14
C VAL A 23 50.00 46.60 74.17
N THR A 24 51.07 47.38 73.90
CA THR A 24 51.52 48.16 72.72
C THR A 24 53.06 48.11 72.58
N GLY A 25 53.63 48.60 71.47
CA GLY A 25 55.06 48.96 71.38
C GLY A 25 55.37 49.83 70.15
N LEU A 26 55.22 51.15 70.26
CA LEU A 26 55.32 52.11 69.15
C LEU A 26 56.67 52.85 69.12
N THR A 27 57.44 52.69 68.03
CA THR A 27 58.42 53.69 67.56
C THR A 27 58.55 53.63 66.03
N LEU A 28 58.52 54.80 65.39
CA LEU A 28 58.72 55.07 63.94
C LEU A 28 59.98 55.98 63.79
N PRO A 29 60.51 56.28 62.58
CA PRO A 29 60.32 55.64 61.26
C PRO A 29 61.62 55.51 60.41
N LEU A 30 61.41 55.14 59.13
CA LEU A 30 62.18 55.46 57.90
C LEU A 30 63.16 54.42 57.34
N GLY A 31 62.85 53.92 56.13
CA GLY A 31 63.82 54.11 55.05
C GLY A 31 64.23 52.97 54.09
N VAL A 32 63.35 52.07 53.61
CA VAL A 32 63.48 51.48 52.24
C VAL A 32 62.15 50.83 51.78
N PRO A 33 61.84 50.83 50.46
CA PRO A 33 60.63 50.19 49.93
C PRO A 33 60.86 48.68 49.75
N ALA A 34 60.42 47.87 50.71
CA ALA A 34 60.30 46.43 50.50
C ALA A 34 59.04 46.11 49.68
N THR A 35 59.21 45.54 48.48
CA THR A 35 58.11 44.96 47.71
C THR A 35 57.55 43.75 48.46
N ALA A 36 56.31 43.87 48.96
CA ALA A 36 55.60 42.76 49.58
C ALA A 36 55.34 41.66 48.54
N SER A 37 56.23 40.67 48.50
CA SER A 37 56.15 39.51 47.61
C SER A 37 55.28 38.45 48.27
N ALA A 38 54.02 38.37 47.85
CA ALA A 38 53.12 37.28 48.25
C ALA A 38 53.44 36.03 47.41
N SER A 39 54.25 35.12 47.96
CA SER A 39 54.50 33.81 47.36
C SER A 39 53.30 32.88 47.58
N TRP A 40 52.41 32.82 46.60
CA TRP A 40 51.40 31.76 46.53
C TRP A 40 52.05 30.47 46.04
N THR A 41 52.38 29.56 46.95
CA THR A 41 52.69 28.17 46.61
C THR A 41 51.40 27.40 46.34
N THR A 42 50.74 27.70 45.22
CA THR A 42 49.87 26.69 44.60
C THR A 42 50.76 25.54 44.18
N ALA A 43 50.44 24.32 44.61
CA ALA A 43 51.08 23.14 44.06
C ALA A 43 50.84 23.14 42.54
N ASP A 44 51.92 23.05 41.75
CA ASP A 44 51.79 22.71 40.34
C ASP A 44 51.13 21.33 40.29
N HIS A 45 49.84 21.30 39.97
CA HIS A 45 49.22 20.12 39.44
C HIS A 45 49.63 20.03 37.99
N PRO A 46 50.54 19.11 37.59
CA PRO A 46 50.72 18.81 36.18
C PRO A 46 49.39 18.28 35.68
N ALA A 47 48.66 19.11 34.95
CA ALA A 47 47.53 18.67 34.16
C ALA A 47 48.08 17.75 33.07
N THR A 48 48.19 16.46 33.36
CA THR A 48 48.52 15.41 32.39
C THR A 48 47.32 15.16 31.47
N THR A 49 46.79 16.22 30.89
CA THR A 49 45.93 16.16 29.71
C THR A 49 46.82 15.83 28.53
N ALA A 50 47.09 14.55 28.33
CA ALA A 50 47.64 14.06 27.09
C ALA A 50 46.63 14.39 25.97
N VAL A 51 46.89 15.48 25.25
CA VAL A 51 46.12 15.81 24.05
C VAL A 51 46.49 14.78 23.00
N SER A 52 45.64 13.76 22.85
CA SER A 52 45.73 12.78 21.78
C SER A 52 45.50 13.48 20.44
N SER A 53 46.56 14.03 19.85
CA SER A 53 46.54 14.53 18.48
C SER A 53 46.34 13.36 17.53
N GLY A 54 45.22 13.34 16.83
CA GLY A 54 44.92 12.28 15.88
C GLY A 54 43.68 12.52 15.05
N THR A 55 43.51 11.73 14.00
CA THR A 55 42.35 11.76 13.11
C THR A 55 41.64 10.41 13.15
N LEU A 56 40.31 10.44 13.32
CA LEU A 56 39.46 9.27 13.11
C LEU A 56 38.81 9.38 11.74
N THR A 57 39.26 8.57 10.78
CA THR A 57 38.71 8.54 9.42
C THR A 57 38.53 7.09 8.97
N ILE A 58 37.28 6.68 8.73
CA ILE A 58 36.97 5.39 8.12
C ILE A 58 36.42 5.61 6.72
N THR A 59 36.93 4.85 5.76
CA THR A 59 36.41 4.82 4.38
C THR A 59 35.88 3.43 4.04
N GLU A 60 34.97 3.39 3.08
CA GLU A 60 34.29 2.18 2.64
C GLU A 60 34.26 2.15 1.11
N THR A 61 34.62 1.01 0.53
CA THR A 61 34.67 0.84 -0.92
C THR A 61 34.22 -0.55 -1.36
N GLY A 62 33.68 -0.65 -2.58
CA GLY A 62 33.36 -1.90 -3.24
C GLY A 62 31.91 -2.36 -3.13
N PHE A 63 31.13 -1.86 -2.18
CA PHE A 63 29.69 -2.17 -2.08
C PHE A 63 28.88 -1.92 -3.37
N PRO A 64 29.13 -0.86 -4.18
CA PRO A 64 28.37 -0.64 -5.42
C PRO A 64 28.49 -1.77 -6.45
N ALA A 65 29.51 -2.62 -6.36
CA ALA A 65 29.65 -3.81 -7.21
C ALA A 65 28.61 -4.92 -6.88
N LEU A 66 27.86 -4.78 -5.79
CA LEU A 66 26.71 -5.63 -5.46
C LEU A 66 25.44 -5.24 -6.24
N ALA A 67 25.49 -4.20 -7.09
CA ALA A 67 24.39 -3.84 -7.97
C ALA A 67 24.17 -4.95 -9.01
N THR A 68 22.91 -5.35 -9.22
CA THR A 68 22.59 -6.48 -10.10
C THR A 68 21.14 -6.45 -10.60
N THR A 69 20.89 -7.11 -11.72
CA THR A 69 19.55 -7.46 -12.19
C THR A 69 19.40 -8.97 -12.12
N TYR A 70 18.53 -9.47 -11.23
CA TYR A 70 18.26 -10.90 -11.11
C TYR A 70 17.49 -11.40 -12.34
N THR A 71 17.99 -12.46 -12.96
CA THR A 71 17.41 -13.11 -14.14
C THR A 71 17.32 -14.62 -13.93
N THR A 72 16.80 -15.35 -14.92
CA THR A 72 16.78 -16.83 -14.91
C THR A 72 18.18 -17.46 -14.87
N ALA A 73 19.20 -16.76 -15.39
CA ALA A 73 20.60 -17.21 -15.40
C ALA A 73 21.46 -16.59 -14.29
N ALA A 74 21.03 -15.47 -13.71
CA ALA A 74 21.75 -14.76 -12.65
C ALA A 74 20.85 -14.59 -11.42
N LEU A 75 20.83 -15.60 -10.55
CA LEU A 75 20.05 -15.62 -9.31
C LEU A 75 20.84 -15.18 -8.06
N SER A 76 22.15 -14.90 -8.20
CA SER A 76 22.99 -14.42 -7.10
C SER A 76 24.06 -13.46 -7.61
N THR A 77 24.45 -12.50 -6.77
CA THR A 77 25.63 -11.65 -6.94
C THR A 77 26.51 -11.70 -5.68
N THR A 78 27.80 -11.47 -5.82
CA THR A 78 28.77 -11.48 -4.70
C THR A 78 29.79 -10.37 -4.91
N ALA A 79 29.99 -9.50 -3.91
CA ALA A 79 30.88 -8.35 -4.00
C ALA A 79 31.73 -8.14 -2.71
N PRO A 80 33.02 -7.77 -2.84
CA PRO A 80 33.87 -7.44 -1.70
C PRO A 80 33.67 -5.98 -1.24
N LEU A 81 33.30 -5.85 0.03
CA LEU A 81 33.19 -4.61 0.80
C LEU A 81 34.46 -4.40 1.62
N THR A 82 35.23 -3.35 1.35
CA THR A 82 36.49 -3.05 2.04
C THR A 82 36.34 -1.81 2.92
N LEU A 83 36.56 -1.99 4.21
CA LEU A 83 36.67 -0.92 5.20
C LEU A 83 38.14 -0.61 5.44
N THR A 84 38.51 0.68 5.44
CA THR A 84 39.89 1.14 5.66
C THR A 84 39.90 2.22 6.73
N ASN A 85 40.78 2.09 7.73
CA ASN A 85 41.08 3.19 8.64
C ASN A 85 42.19 4.06 8.03
N THR A 86 41.82 5.22 7.49
CA THR A 86 42.76 6.23 6.96
C THR A 86 43.13 7.29 8.01
N GLY A 87 42.63 7.14 9.23
CA GLY A 87 43.00 7.94 10.39
C GLY A 87 44.31 7.47 11.05
N SER A 88 44.80 8.27 12.01
CA SER A 88 46.01 7.98 12.78
C SER A 88 45.76 7.29 14.13
N ILE A 89 44.49 7.08 14.52
CA ILE A 89 44.09 6.40 15.77
C ILE A 89 43.24 5.16 15.49
N PRO A 90 43.17 4.17 16.40
CA PRO A 90 42.32 3.00 16.23
C PRO A 90 40.85 3.38 16.03
N ALA A 91 40.16 2.72 15.09
CA ALA A 91 38.78 2.99 14.73
C ALA A 91 37.86 1.81 15.12
N PRO A 92 37.26 1.81 16.32
CA PRO A 92 36.10 0.97 16.63
C PRO A 92 34.95 1.36 15.71
N TYR A 93 34.34 0.40 15.02
CA TYR A 93 33.31 0.64 14.02
C TYR A 93 32.09 -0.26 14.17
N VAL A 94 30.95 0.27 13.72
CA VAL A 94 29.71 -0.47 13.47
C VAL A 94 29.38 -0.34 11.98
N LEU A 95 29.38 -1.46 11.26
CA LEU A 95 28.89 -1.57 9.89
C LEU A 95 27.44 -2.08 9.91
N ARG A 96 26.55 -1.31 9.27
CA ARG A 96 25.16 -1.68 9.04
C ARG A 96 24.93 -1.84 7.55
N LEU A 97 24.38 -3.00 7.19
CA LEU A 97 23.89 -3.29 5.84
C LEU A 97 22.35 -3.34 5.92
N ALA A 98 21.68 -2.60 5.05
CA ALA A 98 20.22 -2.51 5.02
C ALA A 98 19.74 -2.12 3.61
N ALA A 99 18.44 -2.21 3.33
CA ALA A 99 17.86 -1.67 2.11
C ALA A 99 16.56 -0.88 2.41
N ASP A 100 16.00 -0.26 1.37
CA ASP A 100 14.65 0.29 1.42
C ASP A 100 13.59 -0.81 1.61
N ASP A 101 12.52 -0.51 2.37
CA ASP A 101 11.51 -1.50 2.75
C ASP A 101 10.59 -1.88 1.57
N THR A 102 11.08 -2.82 0.78
CA THR A 102 10.44 -3.31 -0.45
C THR A 102 10.19 -4.82 -0.37
N PRO A 103 9.23 -5.37 -1.15
CA PRO A 103 9.05 -6.83 -1.26
C PRO A 103 10.33 -7.56 -1.66
N LEU A 104 11.16 -6.93 -2.52
CA LEU A 104 12.47 -7.47 -2.91
C LEU A 104 13.46 -7.50 -1.73
N SER A 105 13.56 -6.42 -0.94
CA SER A 105 14.45 -6.37 0.24
C SER A 105 14.15 -7.48 1.25
N ARG A 106 12.87 -7.76 1.49
CA ARG A 106 12.38 -8.74 2.48
C ARG A 106 12.57 -10.18 2.03
N ALA A 107 12.67 -10.42 0.72
CA ALA A 107 12.79 -11.75 0.13
C ALA A 107 14.19 -12.09 -0.39
N THR A 108 15.10 -11.11 -0.49
CA THR A 108 16.48 -11.35 -0.90
C THR A 108 17.26 -11.95 0.26
N ASP A 109 17.81 -13.14 0.06
CA ASP A 109 18.74 -13.74 1.00
C ASP A 109 20.06 -12.96 0.96
N VAL A 110 20.63 -12.66 2.12
CA VAL A 110 21.87 -11.90 2.31
C VAL A 110 22.79 -12.70 3.21
N HIS A 111 23.99 -13.02 2.72
CA HIS A 111 25.08 -13.58 3.52
C HIS A 111 26.24 -12.59 3.57
N VAL A 112 26.80 -12.41 4.76
CA VAL A 112 27.97 -11.56 4.98
C VAL A 112 28.98 -12.31 5.82
N TRP A 113 30.25 -12.33 5.40
CA TRP A 113 31.33 -12.96 6.13
C TRP A 113 32.65 -12.22 5.90
N LEU A 114 33.58 -12.33 6.86
CA LEU A 114 34.91 -11.75 6.75
C LEU A 114 35.80 -12.62 5.85
N VAL A 115 36.63 -12.00 5.02
CA VAL A 115 37.61 -12.68 4.14
C VAL A 115 38.99 -12.02 4.26
N PRO A 116 40.09 -12.75 4.08
CA PRO A 116 41.44 -12.20 4.27
C PRO A 116 41.86 -11.23 3.16
N THR A 117 41.31 -11.36 1.94
CA THR A 117 41.60 -10.46 0.82
C THR A 117 40.35 -10.25 -0.03
N ARG A 118 40.34 -9.18 -0.85
CA ARG A 118 39.27 -8.93 -1.84
C ARG A 118 39.15 -10.06 -2.87
N ALA A 119 40.27 -10.69 -3.24
CA ALA A 119 40.30 -11.81 -4.19
C ALA A 119 39.67 -13.10 -3.64
N SER A 120 39.60 -13.25 -2.31
CA SER A 120 38.93 -14.37 -1.65
C SER A 120 37.39 -14.27 -1.70
N CYS A 121 36.84 -13.12 -2.08
CA CYS A 121 35.40 -12.92 -2.23
C CYS A 121 34.95 -13.30 -3.66
N THR A 122 34.53 -14.55 -3.83
CA THR A 122 34.09 -15.10 -5.12
C THR A 122 32.69 -15.69 -5.04
N ALA A 123 32.03 -15.87 -6.18
CA ALA A 123 30.71 -16.51 -6.26
C ALA A 123 30.70 -17.96 -5.75
N GLY A 124 31.84 -18.67 -5.82
CA GLY A 124 32.00 -20.04 -5.31
C GLY A 124 32.46 -20.14 -3.85
N ALA A 125 32.77 -19.03 -3.17
CA ALA A 125 33.23 -19.06 -1.79
C ALA A 125 32.15 -19.61 -0.84
N THR A 126 32.56 -20.47 0.10
CA THR A 126 31.69 -21.01 1.16
C THR A 126 31.28 -19.92 2.13
N THR A 127 29.97 -19.79 2.37
CA THR A 127 29.41 -18.86 3.36
C THR A 127 29.59 -19.43 4.77
N SER A 128 30.16 -18.63 5.68
CA SER A 128 30.28 -18.97 7.12
C SER A 128 29.34 -18.15 8.02
N GLY A 129 28.66 -17.15 7.46
CA GLY A 129 27.70 -16.30 8.17
C GLY A 129 26.25 -16.78 8.02
N SER A 130 25.46 -16.59 9.08
CA SER A 130 24.02 -16.88 9.12
C SER A 130 23.26 -16.25 7.94
N ALA A 131 22.29 -16.97 7.40
CA ALA A 131 21.36 -16.43 6.42
C ALA A 131 20.50 -15.33 7.08
N ALA A 132 20.37 -14.20 6.38
CA ALA A 132 19.50 -13.09 6.75
C ALA A 132 18.82 -12.53 5.50
N THR A 133 17.96 -11.53 5.67
CA THR A 133 17.40 -10.70 4.59
C THR A 133 17.84 -9.25 4.79
N TRP A 134 17.67 -8.36 3.82
CA TRP A 134 18.07 -6.95 3.95
C TRP A 134 17.43 -6.22 5.15
N THR A 135 16.30 -6.71 5.66
CA THR A 135 15.62 -6.17 6.85
C THR A 135 16.07 -6.80 8.17
N THR A 136 16.88 -7.86 8.13
CA THR A 136 17.29 -8.65 9.32
C THR A 136 18.80 -8.82 9.47
N VAL A 137 19.63 -8.26 8.58
CA VAL A 137 21.10 -8.31 8.71
C VAL A 137 21.56 -7.69 10.04
N ALA A 138 22.26 -8.48 10.86
CA ALA A 138 22.84 -8.00 12.10
C ALA A 138 23.95 -6.97 11.84
N ALA A 139 24.10 -5.99 12.73
CA ALA A 139 25.20 -5.04 12.64
C ALA A 139 26.54 -5.74 12.93
N LEU A 140 27.53 -5.49 12.08
CA LEU A 140 28.88 -6.04 12.19
C LEU A 140 29.77 -5.04 12.93
N THR A 141 30.59 -5.51 13.87
CA THR A 141 31.42 -4.64 14.71
C THR A 141 32.87 -5.11 14.76
N GLY A 142 33.81 -4.18 14.79
CA GLY A 142 35.22 -4.48 14.96
C GLY A 142 36.03 -3.23 15.28
N THR A 143 37.36 -3.36 15.31
CA THR A 143 38.28 -2.24 15.48
C THR A 143 39.42 -2.34 14.48
N LEU A 144 39.66 -1.28 13.70
CA LEU A 144 40.78 -1.20 12.77
C LEU A 144 41.92 -0.38 13.38
N ALA A 145 43.13 -0.93 13.43
CA ALA A 145 44.34 -0.15 13.68
C ALA A 145 44.55 0.92 12.57
N PRO A 146 45.37 1.96 12.81
CA PRO A 146 45.74 2.92 11.75
C PRO A 146 46.28 2.20 10.50
N ALA A 147 45.86 2.64 9.32
CA ALA A 147 46.15 2.03 8.02
C ALA A 147 45.69 0.56 7.82
N ALA A 148 45.00 -0.05 8.80
CA ALA A 148 44.47 -1.41 8.66
C ALA A 148 43.19 -1.44 7.81
N THR A 149 42.92 -2.62 7.23
CA THR A 149 41.73 -2.90 6.44
C THR A 149 40.98 -4.12 6.95
N ALA A 150 39.66 -4.15 6.75
CA ALA A 150 38.83 -5.34 6.89
C ALA A 150 38.03 -5.54 5.60
N VAL A 151 38.02 -6.76 5.07
CA VAL A 151 37.25 -7.11 3.87
C VAL A 151 36.12 -8.03 4.24
N TYR A 152 34.89 -7.55 4.05
CA TYR A 152 33.68 -8.37 4.10
C TYR A 152 33.31 -8.81 2.69
N CYS A 153 32.91 -10.05 2.53
CA CYS A 153 32.26 -10.52 1.32
C CYS A 153 30.75 -10.49 1.56
N VAL A 154 30.01 -9.85 0.66
CA VAL A 154 28.54 -9.79 0.69
C VAL A 154 28.03 -10.59 -0.51
N ARG A 155 27.20 -11.60 -0.26
CA ARG A 155 26.44 -12.33 -1.29
C ARG A 155 24.96 -12.08 -1.10
N THR A 156 24.26 -11.86 -2.20
CA THR A 156 22.80 -11.85 -2.20
C THR A 156 22.24 -12.83 -3.22
N SER A 157 21.07 -13.40 -2.95
CA SER A 157 20.43 -14.38 -3.83
C SER A 157 18.90 -14.37 -3.75
N LEU A 158 18.28 -14.90 -4.81
CA LEU A 158 16.87 -15.23 -4.89
C LEU A 158 16.68 -16.67 -5.41
N THR A 159 15.65 -17.35 -4.95
CA THR A 159 15.12 -18.54 -5.62
C THR A 159 14.41 -18.16 -6.93
N GLN A 160 14.28 -19.12 -7.85
CA GLN A 160 13.54 -18.92 -9.10
C GLN A 160 12.05 -18.56 -8.85
N ALA A 161 11.45 -19.06 -7.78
CA ALA A 161 10.08 -18.72 -7.38
C ALA A 161 9.96 -17.27 -6.87
N GLN A 162 10.91 -16.81 -6.05
CA GLN A 162 10.97 -15.40 -5.62
C GLN A 162 11.21 -14.47 -6.82
N ARG A 163 12.16 -14.79 -7.72
CA ARG A 163 12.38 -14.03 -8.97
C ARG A 163 11.08 -13.89 -9.77
N PHE A 164 10.32 -14.97 -9.90
CA PHE A 164 9.06 -14.98 -10.63
C PHE A 164 8.00 -14.10 -9.96
N ALA A 165 7.86 -14.17 -8.64
CA ALA A 165 6.89 -13.40 -7.88
C ALA A 165 7.23 -11.91 -7.72
N LEU A 166 8.52 -11.56 -7.85
CA LEU A 166 9.08 -10.22 -7.66
C LEU A 166 9.53 -9.57 -8.98
N ALA A 167 9.03 -10.05 -10.12
CA ALA A 167 9.35 -9.52 -11.44
C ALA A 167 9.17 -7.98 -11.50
N GLY A 168 10.11 -7.25 -12.10
CA GLY A 168 10.11 -5.78 -12.11
C GLY A 168 10.41 -5.11 -10.76
N GLY A 169 10.59 -5.88 -9.68
CA GLY A 169 10.94 -5.38 -8.36
C GLY A 169 12.29 -4.67 -8.33
N ARG A 170 12.42 -3.69 -7.44
CA ARG A 170 13.64 -2.90 -7.20
C ARG A 170 13.85 -2.67 -5.71
N THR A 171 15.11 -2.64 -5.30
CA THR A 171 15.55 -2.24 -3.95
C THR A 171 16.88 -1.50 -4.03
N ALA A 172 17.07 -0.52 -3.14
CA ALA A 172 18.32 0.21 -2.95
C ALA A 172 18.98 -0.26 -1.64
N ALA A 173 19.93 -1.19 -1.78
CA ALA A 173 20.78 -1.60 -0.67
C ALA A 173 21.77 -0.49 -0.31
N THR A 174 22.12 -0.39 0.96
CA THR A 174 23.06 0.58 1.52
C THR A 174 24.01 -0.09 2.50
N ALA A 175 25.28 0.31 2.44
CA ALA A 175 26.26 0.08 3.50
C ALA A 175 26.48 1.40 4.23
N VAL A 176 26.47 1.36 5.56
CA VAL A 176 26.81 2.49 6.42
C VAL A 176 27.79 1.99 7.47
N VAL A 177 29.03 2.48 7.42
CA VAL A 177 30.00 2.26 8.48
C VAL A 177 30.14 3.53 9.30
N THR A 178 30.00 3.42 10.61
CA THR A 178 30.24 4.51 11.55
C THR A 178 31.32 4.07 12.53
N ALA A 179 32.45 4.78 12.54
CA ALA A 179 33.50 4.63 13.53
C ALA A 179 33.35 5.69 14.63
N THR A 180 33.53 5.29 15.89
CA THR A 180 33.39 6.16 17.05
C THR A 180 34.50 5.92 18.08
N GLN A 181 35.16 6.98 18.54
CA GLN A 181 36.13 6.91 19.64
C GLN A 181 36.02 8.16 20.52
N GLY A 182 35.47 8.02 21.73
CA GLY A 182 35.14 9.18 22.56
C GLY A 182 34.13 10.10 21.86
N ALA A 183 34.49 11.37 21.69
CA ALA A 183 33.69 12.35 20.94
C ALA A 183 33.94 12.33 19.41
N TRP A 184 34.95 11.59 18.93
CA TRP A 184 35.26 11.53 17.50
C TRP A 184 34.30 10.56 16.79
N THR A 185 33.73 11.00 15.67
CA THR A 185 32.85 10.19 14.82
C THR A 185 33.25 10.32 13.36
N SER A 186 33.36 9.21 12.64
CA SER A 186 33.56 9.18 11.19
C SER A 186 32.53 8.25 10.57
N THR A 187 31.91 8.64 9.45
CA THR A 187 30.91 7.81 8.77
C THR A 187 31.16 7.79 7.27
N ALA A 188 31.18 6.60 6.69
CA ALA A 188 31.14 6.39 5.24
C ALA A 188 29.88 5.62 4.87
N ARG A 189 29.32 5.94 3.70
CA ARG A 189 28.12 5.32 3.16
C ARG A 189 28.26 5.10 1.66
N SER A 190 27.75 3.98 1.19
CA SER A 190 27.55 3.68 -0.22
C SER A 190 26.21 2.99 -0.45
N SER A 191 25.87 2.76 -1.72
CA SER A 191 24.63 2.08 -2.11
C SER A 191 24.81 1.22 -3.34
N ALA A 192 23.98 0.19 -3.47
CA ALA A 192 23.87 -0.69 -4.63
C ALA A 192 22.38 -0.87 -4.98
N THR A 193 22.02 -0.67 -6.25
CA THR A 193 20.65 -0.97 -6.71
C THR A 193 20.56 -2.44 -7.14
N GLN A 194 19.58 -3.16 -6.61
CA GLN A 194 19.22 -4.50 -7.07
C GLN A 194 17.82 -4.46 -7.69
N THR A 195 17.65 -5.15 -8.82
CA THR A 195 16.38 -5.26 -9.55
C THR A 195 16.10 -6.72 -9.94
N VAL A 196 14.86 -7.01 -10.31
CA VAL A 196 14.47 -8.28 -10.94
C VAL A 196 13.98 -7.99 -12.34
N ALA A 197 14.49 -8.69 -13.35
CA ALA A 197 14.01 -8.52 -14.72
C ALA A 197 12.54 -8.91 -14.85
N ASP A 198 11.71 -8.00 -15.37
CA ASP A 198 10.31 -8.32 -15.67
C ASP A 198 10.18 -9.03 -17.02
N THR A 199 10.19 -10.36 -16.96
CA THR A 199 10.02 -11.23 -18.12
C THR A 199 8.77 -12.08 -18.07
N VAL A 200 8.03 -12.07 -16.95
CA VAL A 200 6.94 -13.02 -16.67
C VAL A 200 5.59 -12.35 -16.38
N THR A 201 5.54 -11.04 -16.16
CA THR A 201 4.28 -10.32 -15.98
C THR A 201 3.54 -10.24 -17.32
N PRO A 202 2.23 -10.57 -17.39
CA PRO A 202 1.47 -10.42 -18.61
C PRO A 202 1.43 -8.95 -19.06
N GLY A 203 1.35 -8.72 -20.38
CA GLY A 203 1.13 -7.37 -20.89
C GLY A 203 -0.23 -6.82 -20.48
N ALA A 204 -0.42 -5.50 -20.67
CA ALA A 204 -1.62 -4.79 -20.26
C ALA A 204 -2.91 -5.49 -20.72
N THR A 205 -3.86 -5.64 -19.82
CA THR A 205 -5.20 -6.12 -20.16
C THR A 205 -5.91 -5.06 -21.01
N THR A 206 -6.68 -5.50 -22.00
CA THR A 206 -7.51 -4.64 -22.84
C THR A 206 -8.94 -5.20 -22.92
N LYS A 207 -9.92 -4.32 -23.13
CA LYS A 207 -11.28 -4.72 -23.48
C LYS A 207 -11.32 -5.19 -24.93
N VAL A 208 -11.98 -6.33 -25.17
CA VAL A 208 -12.35 -6.81 -26.51
C VAL A 208 -13.81 -6.46 -26.81
N SER A 209 -14.73 -6.76 -25.90
CA SER A 209 -16.17 -6.53 -26.07
C SER A 209 -16.89 -6.40 -24.73
N GLU A 210 -18.13 -5.93 -24.76
CA GLU A 210 -19.03 -5.82 -23.60
C GLU A 210 -20.47 -6.14 -24.01
N THR A 211 -21.26 -6.62 -23.05
CA THR A 211 -22.73 -6.65 -23.12
C THR A 211 -23.29 -5.92 -21.89
N ASP A 212 -24.61 -5.91 -21.74
CA ASP A 212 -25.32 -5.47 -20.55
C ASP A 212 -24.98 -6.27 -19.26
N ASP A 213 -24.38 -7.45 -19.39
CA ASP A 213 -24.08 -8.39 -18.30
C ASP A 213 -22.71 -9.07 -18.37
N SER A 214 -21.85 -8.69 -19.33
CA SER A 214 -20.55 -9.33 -19.54
C SER A 214 -19.48 -8.36 -20.04
N ILE A 215 -18.23 -8.66 -19.72
CA ILE A 215 -17.04 -7.97 -20.25
C ILE A 215 -16.05 -9.03 -20.71
N THR A 216 -15.62 -8.92 -21.96
CA THR A 216 -14.55 -9.75 -22.52
C THR A 216 -13.25 -8.94 -22.52
N ILE A 217 -12.23 -9.47 -21.84
CA ILE A 217 -10.88 -8.93 -21.81
C ILE A 217 -9.89 -9.84 -22.54
N ALA A 218 -8.80 -9.26 -23.05
CA ALA A 218 -7.64 -9.99 -23.56
C ALA A 218 -6.34 -9.39 -23.01
N TRP A 219 -5.24 -10.14 -23.10
CA TRP A 219 -3.92 -9.71 -22.60
C TRP A 219 -2.78 -10.45 -23.32
N THR A 220 -1.66 -9.77 -23.58
CA THR A 220 -0.54 -10.36 -24.34
C THR A 220 0.32 -11.29 -23.49
N ALA A 221 1.02 -12.22 -24.14
CA ALA A 221 1.97 -13.13 -23.47
C ALA A 221 3.15 -12.34 -22.87
N PRO A 222 3.68 -12.75 -21.70
CA PRO A 222 4.97 -12.27 -21.23
C PRO A 222 6.10 -12.73 -22.18
N SER A 223 7.25 -12.06 -22.13
CA SER A 223 8.40 -12.36 -23.01
C SER A 223 9.05 -13.71 -22.70
N ASP A 224 9.08 -14.11 -21.43
CA ASP A 224 9.39 -15.48 -20.98
C ASP A 224 8.08 -16.22 -20.69
N SER A 225 7.43 -16.66 -21.78
CA SER A 225 6.24 -17.52 -21.72
C SER A 225 6.56 -18.98 -21.43
N SER A 226 7.84 -19.39 -21.52
CA SER A 226 8.28 -20.78 -21.37
C SER A 226 8.06 -21.36 -19.98
N ALA A 227 8.13 -20.50 -18.96
CA ALA A 227 7.92 -20.86 -17.56
C ALA A 227 6.44 -20.89 -17.14
N ILE A 228 5.50 -20.52 -18.02
CA ILE A 228 4.11 -20.23 -17.66
C ILE A 228 3.19 -21.43 -17.93
N THR A 229 2.43 -21.84 -16.91
CA THR A 229 1.45 -22.94 -16.98
C THR A 229 0.01 -22.47 -17.10
N GLY A 230 -0.28 -21.24 -16.65
CA GLY A 230 -1.61 -20.65 -16.72
C GLY A 230 -1.65 -19.19 -16.30
N TYR A 231 -2.86 -18.65 -16.22
CA TYR A 231 -3.12 -17.27 -15.84
C TYR A 231 -4.28 -17.19 -14.85
N ARG A 232 -4.13 -16.33 -13.84
CA ARG A 232 -5.18 -15.98 -12.88
C ARG A 232 -5.75 -14.63 -13.26
N VAL A 233 -7.06 -14.58 -13.53
CA VAL A 233 -7.81 -13.38 -13.89
C VAL A 233 -8.52 -12.85 -12.66
N TYR A 234 -8.31 -11.59 -12.33
CA TYR A 234 -8.90 -10.93 -11.17
C TYR A 234 -9.89 -9.85 -11.60
N ARG A 235 -10.98 -9.72 -10.86
CA ARG A 235 -11.94 -8.60 -10.91
C ARG A 235 -11.83 -7.83 -9.60
N GLY A 236 -11.20 -6.66 -9.62
CA GLY A 236 -10.67 -6.05 -8.40
C GLY A 236 -9.68 -7.01 -7.71
N SER A 237 -9.91 -7.32 -6.43
CA SER A 237 -9.11 -8.32 -5.70
C SER A 237 -9.63 -9.76 -5.82
N ALA A 238 -10.80 -9.99 -6.42
CA ALA A 238 -11.42 -11.31 -6.48
C ALA A 238 -10.88 -12.13 -7.66
N LEU A 239 -10.36 -13.32 -7.40
CA LEU A 239 -9.99 -14.28 -8.45
C LEU A 239 -11.28 -14.81 -9.11
N VAL A 240 -11.55 -14.42 -10.36
CA VAL A 240 -12.73 -14.85 -11.11
C VAL A 240 -12.48 -16.06 -12.01
N ALA A 241 -11.24 -16.26 -12.46
CA ALA A 241 -10.88 -17.44 -13.24
C ALA A 241 -9.39 -17.83 -13.11
N THR A 242 -9.12 -19.12 -13.31
CA THR A 242 -7.78 -19.63 -13.66
C THR A 242 -7.87 -20.33 -15.01
N VAL A 243 -7.07 -19.90 -15.98
CA VAL A 243 -7.12 -20.36 -17.37
C VAL A 243 -5.76 -20.95 -17.81
N PRO A 244 -5.72 -21.91 -18.76
CA PRO A 244 -4.47 -22.53 -19.22
C PRO A 244 -3.58 -21.53 -19.97
N ALA A 245 -2.28 -21.83 -20.10
CA ALA A 245 -1.31 -20.91 -20.72
C ALA A 245 -1.65 -20.49 -22.16
N SER A 246 -2.33 -21.36 -22.92
CA SER A 246 -2.80 -21.10 -24.28
C SER A 246 -3.92 -20.06 -24.38
N GLN A 247 -4.63 -19.77 -23.28
CA GLN A 247 -5.72 -18.82 -23.25
C GLN A 247 -5.22 -17.41 -22.94
N ARG A 248 -5.53 -16.46 -23.83
CA ARG A 248 -5.17 -15.02 -23.74
C ARG A 248 -6.38 -14.09 -23.59
N GLN A 249 -7.57 -14.66 -23.42
CA GLN A 249 -8.85 -13.96 -23.44
C GLN A 249 -9.81 -14.61 -22.43
N PHE A 250 -10.63 -13.79 -21.77
CA PHE A 250 -11.63 -14.25 -20.80
C PHE A 250 -12.88 -13.38 -20.90
N THR A 251 -14.05 -14.01 -20.84
CA THR A 251 -15.35 -13.32 -20.74
C THR A 251 -15.92 -13.55 -19.35
N ASP A 252 -16.02 -12.46 -18.60
CA ASP A 252 -16.69 -12.43 -17.31
C ASP A 252 -18.18 -12.14 -17.53
N THR A 253 -19.07 -12.85 -16.84
CA THR A 253 -20.53 -12.84 -17.08
C THR A 253 -21.31 -12.73 -15.78
N GLY A 254 -22.61 -12.43 -15.86
CA GLY A 254 -23.44 -12.18 -14.66
C GLY A 254 -23.07 -10.89 -13.94
N LEU A 255 -22.56 -9.92 -14.69
CA LEU A 255 -22.23 -8.58 -14.21
C LEU A 255 -23.49 -7.71 -14.14
N ASN A 256 -23.48 -6.70 -13.28
CA ASN A 256 -24.55 -5.71 -13.18
C ASN A 256 -24.48 -4.76 -14.40
N VAL A 257 -25.62 -4.26 -14.87
CA VAL A 257 -25.71 -3.28 -15.98
C VAL A 257 -25.00 -1.98 -15.64
N SER A 258 -24.37 -1.32 -16.63
CA SER A 258 -23.67 -0.02 -16.49
C SER A 258 -22.82 0.11 -15.22
N THR A 259 -21.97 -0.89 -14.97
CA THR A 259 -21.12 -0.99 -13.77
C THR A 259 -19.65 -1.11 -14.14
N TYR A 260 -18.78 -0.28 -13.57
CA TYR A 260 -17.34 -0.36 -13.74
C TYR A 260 -16.74 -1.57 -13.03
N TYR A 261 -15.93 -2.33 -13.76
CA TYR A 261 -15.12 -3.43 -13.24
C TYR A 261 -13.66 -3.23 -13.65
N ALA A 262 -12.76 -3.37 -12.68
CA ALA A 262 -11.32 -3.35 -12.89
C ALA A 262 -10.82 -4.78 -13.06
N TYR A 263 -10.03 -5.05 -14.10
CA TYR A 263 -9.45 -6.36 -14.36
C TYR A 263 -7.92 -6.30 -14.39
N THR A 264 -7.28 -7.27 -13.75
CA THR A 264 -5.83 -7.54 -13.85
C THR A 264 -5.59 -9.03 -14.05
N VAL A 265 -4.44 -9.39 -14.60
CA VAL A 265 -4.05 -10.78 -14.81
C VAL A 265 -2.66 -11.04 -14.25
N ARG A 266 -2.49 -12.19 -13.60
CA ARG A 266 -1.21 -12.69 -13.10
C ARG A 266 -0.85 -13.99 -13.81
N ALA A 267 0.39 -14.13 -14.26
CA ALA A 267 0.88 -15.39 -14.80
C ALA A 267 1.19 -16.38 -13.66
N VAL A 268 0.97 -17.67 -13.91
CA VAL A 268 1.26 -18.77 -12.99
C VAL A 268 2.41 -19.59 -13.58
N GLY A 269 3.47 -19.78 -12.81
CA GLY A 269 4.65 -20.52 -13.25
C GLY A 269 4.49 -22.04 -13.15
N SER A 270 5.54 -22.76 -13.57
CA SER A 270 5.65 -24.22 -13.39
C SER A 270 6.08 -24.64 -11.98
N THR A 271 6.76 -23.76 -11.24
CA THR A 271 7.12 -23.99 -9.83
C THR A 271 5.93 -23.70 -8.92
N ALA A 272 5.69 -24.55 -7.93
CA ALA A 272 4.63 -24.34 -6.95
C ALA A 272 4.75 -22.95 -6.27
N GLY A 273 3.66 -22.20 -6.21
CA GLY A 273 3.62 -20.86 -5.63
C GLY A 273 4.16 -19.73 -6.52
N ALA A 274 4.75 -20.01 -7.68
CA ALA A 274 5.22 -18.98 -8.60
C ALA A 274 4.03 -18.27 -9.26
N VAL A 275 3.75 -17.03 -8.85
CA VAL A 275 2.70 -16.17 -9.43
C VAL A 275 3.29 -14.77 -9.63
N SER A 276 3.26 -14.26 -10.86
CA SER A 276 3.84 -12.95 -11.20
C SER A 276 3.15 -11.80 -10.44
N PRO A 277 3.68 -10.58 -10.48
CA PRO A 277 2.90 -9.37 -10.25
C PRO A 277 1.66 -9.29 -11.17
N GLU A 278 0.79 -8.33 -10.90
CA GLU A 278 -0.37 -8.02 -11.74
C GLU A 278 0.05 -7.26 -12.99
N SER A 279 -0.55 -7.62 -14.13
CA SER A 279 -0.50 -6.82 -15.35
C SER A 279 -1.05 -5.41 -15.10
N PRO A 280 -0.64 -4.40 -15.89
CA PRO A 280 -1.39 -3.15 -15.99
C PRO A 280 -2.87 -3.46 -16.28
N GLY A 281 -3.75 -2.96 -15.43
CA GLY A 281 -5.18 -3.30 -15.45
C GLY A 281 -5.99 -2.47 -16.43
N VAL A 282 -7.20 -2.95 -16.73
CA VAL A 282 -8.23 -2.21 -17.47
C VAL A 282 -9.43 -1.96 -16.57
N LEU A 283 -9.91 -0.71 -16.55
CA LEU A 283 -11.17 -0.34 -15.93
C LEU A 283 -12.20 -0.14 -17.04
N HIS A 284 -13.27 -0.91 -17.05
CA HIS A 284 -14.32 -0.77 -18.06
C HIS A 284 -15.71 -1.08 -17.50
N ALA A 285 -16.75 -0.45 -18.06
CA ALA A 285 -18.12 -0.66 -17.62
C ALA A 285 -18.81 -1.78 -18.43
N THR A 286 -19.83 -2.43 -17.88
CA THR A 286 -20.83 -3.12 -18.71
C THR A 286 -21.63 -2.11 -19.53
N GLY A 287 -22.25 -2.60 -20.61
CA GLY A 287 -23.14 -1.82 -21.45
C GLY A 287 -24.39 -1.33 -20.73
N TRP A 288 -25.13 -0.46 -21.43
CA TRP A 288 -26.45 -0.02 -20.99
C TRP A 288 -27.48 -1.16 -21.10
N LEU A 289 -28.63 -1.02 -20.44
CA LEU A 289 -29.75 -1.96 -20.61
C LEU A 289 -30.23 -1.98 -22.06
N THR A 290 -30.76 -3.12 -22.48
CA THR A 290 -31.31 -3.37 -23.82
C THR A 290 -32.82 -3.59 -23.74
N THR A 291 -33.49 -3.50 -24.89
CA THR A 291 -34.93 -3.78 -25.01
C THR A 291 -35.25 -5.25 -25.28
N THR A 292 -34.24 -6.08 -25.57
CA THR A 292 -34.37 -7.51 -25.85
C THR A 292 -34.19 -8.37 -24.60
N SER A 293 -33.27 -7.97 -23.71
CA SER A 293 -33.08 -8.55 -22.38
C SER A 293 -34.27 -8.28 -21.45
N ALA A 294 -34.39 -9.10 -20.40
CA ALA A 294 -35.21 -8.81 -19.21
C ALA A 294 -34.30 -8.76 -17.98
N TYR A 295 -34.66 -7.95 -16.99
CA TYR A 295 -33.82 -7.68 -15.82
C TYR A 295 -34.60 -7.87 -14.52
N SER A 296 -33.95 -8.45 -13.52
CA SER A 296 -34.41 -8.28 -12.13
C SER A 296 -33.95 -6.92 -11.61
N ILE A 297 -34.87 -6.24 -10.92
CA ILE A 297 -34.68 -4.90 -10.38
C ILE A 297 -34.53 -5.04 -8.88
N ARG A 298 -33.32 -4.81 -8.35
CA ARG A 298 -32.97 -5.10 -6.96
C ARG A 298 -32.67 -3.82 -6.18
N ASN A 299 -33.39 -3.57 -5.10
CA ASN A 299 -33.18 -2.41 -4.23
C ASN A 299 -31.85 -2.49 -3.49
N VAL A 300 -31.14 -1.36 -3.37
CA VAL A 300 -29.81 -1.31 -2.73
C VAL A 300 -29.93 -1.43 -1.21
N ALA A 301 -30.91 -0.78 -0.57
CA ALA A 301 -31.08 -0.86 0.88
C ALA A 301 -31.58 -2.23 1.36
N SER A 302 -32.69 -2.73 0.81
CA SER A 302 -33.29 -3.98 1.27
C SER A 302 -32.68 -5.24 0.66
N GLN A 303 -31.88 -5.10 -0.41
CA GLN A 303 -31.30 -6.21 -1.18
C GLN A 303 -32.35 -7.20 -1.76
N ARG A 304 -33.61 -6.75 -1.86
CA ARG A 304 -34.79 -7.47 -2.37
C ARG A 304 -35.14 -7.01 -3.78
N CYS A 305 -35.91 -7.82 -4.49
CA CYS A 305 -36.28 -7.63 -5.89
C CYS A 305 -37.74 -7.18 -6.03
N VAL A 306 -38.00 -6.27 -6.98
CA VAL A 306 -39.34 -5.75 -7.27
C VAL A 306 -40.17 -6.80 -8.00
N VAL A 307 -41.40 -7.03 -7.53
CA VAL A 307 -42.39 -7.97 -8.07
C VAL A 307 -43.80 -7.38 -7.94
N GLY A 308 -44.76 -7.76 -8.78
CA GLY A 308 -46.18 -7.56 -8.49
C GLY A 308 -46.66 -8.56 -7.41
N ALA A 309 -47.52 -8.12 -6.49
CA ALA A 309 -47.93 -8.90 -5.31
C ALA A 309 -48.45 -10.32 -5.60
N SER A 310 -49.04 -10.54 -6.78
CA SER A 310 -49.63 -11.80 -7.28
C SER A 310 -48.79 -12.40 -8.44
N GLY A 311 -47.47 -12.19 -8.43
CA GLY A 311 -46.56 -12.73 -9.45
C GLY A 311 -46.53 -11.94 -10.76
N SER A 312 -46.84 -10.64 -10.70
CA SER A 312 -46.78 -9.72 -11.83
C SER A 312 -47.72 -10.08 -13.00
N THR A 313 -48.91 -10.59 -12.70
CA THR A 313 -49.90 -11.08 -13.69
C THR A 313 -51.25 -10.36 -13.62
N VAL A 314 -51.51 -9.52 -12.61
CA VAL A 314 -52.84 -8.96 -12.33
C VAL A 314 -52.83 -7.43 -12.50
N ALA A 315 -53.80 -6.90 -13.24
CA ALA A 315 -53.99 -5.45 -13.34
C ALA A 315 -54.58 -4.89 -12.03
N GLY A 316 -53.96 -3.83 -11.51
CA GLY A 316 -54.32 -3.15 -10.27
C GLY A 316 -53.54 -3.62 -9.04
N GLU A 317 -52.63 -4.59 -9.16
CA GLU A 317 -51.84 -5.07 -8.03
C GLU A 317 -50.69 -4.13 -7.66
N ASP A 318 -50.40 -4.01 -6.37
CA ASP A 318 -49.24 -3.27 -5.87
C ASP A 318 -47.93 -3.97 -6.28
N LEU A 319 -46.92 -3.15 -6.60
CA LEU A 319 -45.53 -3.58 -6.66
C LEU A 319 -44.97 -3.64 -5.23
N VAL A 320 -44.26 -4.72 -4.91
CA VAL A 320 -43.71 -5.02 -3.58
C VAL A 320 -42.25 -5.45 -3.69
N ASP A 321 -41.48 -5.39 -2.60
CA ASP A 321 -40.12 -5.93 -2.57
C ASP A 321 -40.07 -7.33 -1.91
N THR A 322 -39.60 -8.33 -2.66
CA THR A 322 -39.52 -9.71 -2.18
C THR A 322 -38.13 -10.32 -2.32
N ALA A 323 -37.90 -11.48 -1.70
CA ALA A 323 -36.65 -12.20 -1.86
C ALA A 323 -36.36 -12.45 -3.35
N CYS A 324 -35.16 -12.07 -3.79
CA CYS A 324 -34.73 -12.26 -5.17
C CYS A 324 -34.63 -13.75 -5.51
N ALA A 325 -35.20 -14.13 -6.65
CA ALA A 325 -35.19 -15.49 -7.18
C ALA A 325 -35.18 -15.46 -8.71
N VAL A 326 -34.61 -16.48 -9.34
CA VAL A 326 -34.59 -16.62 -10.81
C VAL A 326 -35.96 -17.10 -11.29
N ARG A 327 -36.91 -16.17 -11.41
CA ARG A 327 -38.30 -16.43 -11.79
C ARG A 327 -38.80 -15.32 -12.72
N SER A 328 -39.63 -15.68 -13.70
CA SER A 328 -40.15 -14.75 -14.72
C SER A 328 -41.09 -13.68 -14.17
N ASP A 329 -41.65 -13.86 -12.98
CA ASP A 329 -42.46 -12.85 -12.27
C ASP A 329 -41.63 -11.66 -11.75
N GLN A 330 -40.33 -11.86 -11.50
CA GLN A 330 -39.38 -10.84 -11.04
C GLN A 330 -38.53 -10.22 -12.17
N LEU A 331 -38.76 -10.64 -13.42
CA LEU A 331 -38.02 -10.13 -14.58
C LEU A 331 -38.84 -9.09 -15.33
N TRP A 332 -38.20 -7.97 -15.66
CA TRP A 332 -38.82 -6.79 -16.25
C TRP A 332 -38.18 -6.45 -17.60
N LYS A 333 -39.01 -6.22 -18.61
CA LYS A 333 -38.62 -5.71 -19.92
C LYS A 333 -38.81 -4.20 -19.98
N PHE A 334 -37.83 -3.49 -20.54
CA PHE A 334 -37.89 -2.06 -20.80
C PHE A 334 -38.31 -1.82 -22.25
N VAL A 335 -39.50 -1.25 -22.43
CA VAL A 335 -40.13 -0.99 -23.74
C VAL A 335 -40.05 0.51 -24.04
N VAL A 336 -39.51 0.89 -25.20
CA VAL A 336 -39.34 2.30 -25.58
C VAL A 336 -40.68 2.96 -25.93
N ASP A 337 -40.94 4.14 -25.36
CA ASP A 337 -42.10 5.01 -25.62
C ASP A 337 -41.64 6.47 -25.77
N GLY A 338 -41.08 6.76 -26.96
CA GLY A 338 -40.44 8.04 -27.27
C GLY A 338 -39.15 8.19 -26.46
N SER A 339 -39.03 9.29 -25.71
CA SER A 339 -37.90 9.55 -24.80
C SER A 339 -37.96 8.78 -23.48
N TYR A 340 -39.05 8.05 -23.22
CA TYR A 340 -39.30 7.34 -21.96
C TYR A 340 -39.32 5.82 -22.18
N LEU A 341 -39.28 5.08 -21.08
CA LEU A 341 -39.48 3.64 -21.02
C LEU A 341 -40.81 3.32 -20.36
N LYS A 342 -41.47 2.26 -20.82
CA LYS A 342 -42.48 1.53 -20.03
C LYS A 342 -41.84 0.26 -19.50
N ILE A 343 -42.12 -0.09 -18.25
CA ILE A 343 -41.53 -1.26 -17.58
C ILE A 343 -42.62 -2.33 -17.49
N SER A 344 -42.43 -3.48 -18.14
CA SER A 344 -43.42 -4.56 -18.30
C SER A 344 -42.88 -5.87 -17.74
N PRO A 345 -43.68 -6.68 -17.01
CA PRO A 345 -43.20 -7.95 -16.50
C PRO A 345 -43.05 -8.97 -17.63
N LEU A 346 -42.01 -9.81 -17.54
CA LEU A 346 -41.77 -10.89 -18.50
C LEU A 346 -42.93 -11.91 -18.51
N SER A 347 -43.61 -12.08 -17.37
CA SER A 347 -44.82 -12.91 -17.23
C SER A 347 -46.07 -12.33 -17.90
N SER A 348 -46.13 -11.02 -18.19
CA SER A 348 -47.30 -10.41 -18.84
C SER A 348 -46.98 -9.11 -19.61
N ALA A 349 -46.74 -9.24 -20.91
CA ALA A 349 -46.46 -8.10 -21.81
C ALA A 349 -47.64 -7.11 -21.99
N ALA A 350 -48.81 -7.41 -21.44
CA ALA A 350 -49.98 -6.53 -21.45
C ALA A 350 -50.01 -5.56 -20.25
N LEU A 351 -49.16 -5.76 -19.25
CA LEU A 351 -49.09 -4.97 -18.02
C LEU A 351 -47.83 -4.09 -17.99
N PHE A 352 -47.95 -2.94 -17.34
CA PHE A 352 -46.88 -1.95 -17.20
C PHE A 352 -46.91 -1.31 -15.81
N TRP A 353 -45.75 -0.87 -15.33
CA TRP A 353 -45.63 -0.06 -14.12
C TRP A 353 -46.37 1.26 -14.26
N ASP A 354 -47.21 1.58 -13.29
CA ASP A 354 -48.03 2.78 -13.21
C ASP A 354 -47.92 3.37 -11.80
N SER A 355 -47.92 4.69 -11.69
CA SER A 355 -47.95 5.42 -10.42
C SER A 355 -49.14 6.40 -10.39
N PRO A 356 -50.36 5.94 -10.03
CA PRO A 356 -51.55 6.79 -9.91
C PRO A 356 -51.38 7.91 -8.87
N SER A 357 -52.38 8.79 -8.78
CA SER A 357 -52.41 9.93 -7.83
C SER A 357 -52.25 9.55 -6.35
N THR A 358 -52.53 8.30 -5.98
CA THR A 358 -52.29 7.73 -4.64
C THR A 358 -50.80 7.47 -4.34
N ARG A 359 -49.91 7.64 -5.32
CA ARG A 359 -48.46 7.40 -5.27
C ARG A 359 -48.04 5.96 -4.92
N ASN A 360 -48.97 4.99 -4.83
CA ASN A 360 -48.61 3.57 -4.89
C ASN A 360 -47.98 3.28 -6.27
N ALA A 361 -46.98 2.42 -6.33
CA ALA A 361 -46.51 1.83 -7.57
C ALA A 361 -47.26 0.53 -7.82
N ILE A 362 -47.94 0.42 -8.96
CA ILE A 362 -48.85 -0.69 -9.28
C ILE A 362 -48.62 -1.20 -10.71
N LEU A 363 -49.19 -2.35 -11.07
CA LEU A 363 -49.31 -2.78 -12.47
C LEU A 363 -50.66 -2.38 -13.05
N ARG A 364 -50.68 -1.88 -14.30
CA ARG A 364 -51.91 -1.66 -15.07
C ARG A 364 -51.74 -2.05 -16.53
N THR A 365 -52.85 -2.22 -17.23
CA THR A 365 -52.86 -2.31 -18.69
C THR A 365 -52.40 -1.01 -19.33
N THR A 366 -51.95 -1.07 -20.58
CA THR A 366 -51.45 0.10 -21.33
C THR A 366 -52.41 1.27 -21.28
N SER A 367 -51.95 2.40 -20.77
CA SER A 367 -52.56 3.71 -20.98
C SER A 367 -51.46 4.73 -21.28
N ASN A 368 -51.65 5.59 -22.28
CA ASN A 368 -50.61 6.55 -22.70
C ASN A 368 -50.55 7.80 -21.80
N ILE A 369 -50.57 7.58 -20.49
CA ILE A 369 -50.51 8.61 -19.44
C ILE A 369 -49.08 8.80 -18.92
N SER A 370 -48.78 9.96 -18.33
CA SER A 370 -47.46 10.24 -17.74
C SER A 370 -47.04 9.25 -16.65
N ALA A 371 -48.00 8.65 -15.93
CA ALA A 371 -47.72 7.70 -14.85
C ALA A 371 -47.13 6.35 -15.30
N GLN A 372 -47.21 6.02 -16.60
CA GLN A 372 -46.59 4.82 -17.19
C GLN A 372 -45.25 5.12 -17.90
N LYS A 373 -44.77 6.37 -17.84
CA LYS A 373 -43.54 6.82 -18.49
C LYS A 373 -42.43 6.96 -17.46
N TRP A 374 -41.38 6.16 -17.62
CA TRP A 374 -40.26 6.00 -16.69
C TRP A 374 -38.91 6.30 -17.35
N GLU A 375 -37.93 6.62 -16.53
CA GLU A 375 -36.53 6.80 -16.87
C GLU A 375 -35.66 5.99 -15.89
N VAL A 376 -34.59 5.38 -16.42
CA VAL A 376 -33.55 4.75 -15.60
C VAL A 376 -32.39 5.75 -15.53
N VAL A 377 -32.25 6.43 -14.39
CA VAL A 377 -31.32 7.54 -14.21
C VAL A 377 -30.10 7.06 -13.40
N PRO A 378 -28.88 7.02 -13.97
CA PRO A 378 -27.68 6.66 -13.20
C PRO A 378 -27.44 7.62 -12.03
N ILE A 379 -27.10 7.08 -10.86
CA ILE A 379 -26.61 7.88 -9.73
C ILE A 379 -25.26 8.51 -10.06
N ALA A 380 -24.38 7.75 -10.72
CA ALA A 380 -23.11 8.21 -11.25
C ALA A 380 -22.70 7.32 -12.44
N PRO A 381 -21.83 7.80 -13.36
CA PRO A 381 -21.36 6.98 -14.48
C PRO A 381 -20.71 5.68 -14.01
N GLY A 382 -21.18 4.54 -14.51
CA GLY A 382 -20.63 3.23 -14.18
C GLY A 382 -20.82 2.77 -12.73
N SER A 383 -21.75 3.35 -11.97
CA SER A 383 -22.01 2.95 -10.57
C SER A 383 -22.86 1.67 -10.44
N GLY A 384 -23.41 1.14 -11.54
CA GLY A 384 -24.37 0.04 -11.53
C GLY A 384 -25.71 0.34 -10.86
N THR A 385 -25.91 1.59 -10.46
CA THR A 385 -26.96 1.98 -9.51
C THR A 385 -27.76 3.16 -10.07
N PHE A 386 -29.08 3.01 -10.05
CA PHE A 386 -30.02 3.87 -10.76
C PHE A 386 -31.16 4.31 -9.85
N LEU A 387 -31.71 5.50 -10.14
CA LEU A 387 -33.06 5.87 -9.75
C LEU A 387 -34.02 5.41 -10.85
N LEU A 388 -35.22 4.98 -10.45
CA LEU A 388 -36.33 4.71 -11.37
C LEU A 388 -37.31 5.86 -11.24
N ARG A 389 -37.20 6.84 -12.14
CA ARG A 389 -37.94 8.11 -12.08
C ARG A 389 -39.12 8.09 -13.06
N ASN A 390 -40.30 8.52 -12.62
CA ASN A 390 -41.44 8.70 -13.53
C ASN A 390 -41.43 10.10 -14.17
N ARG A 391 -42.28 10.31 -15.20
CA ARG A 391 -42.42 11.59 -15.90
C ARG A 391 -42.90 12.78 -15.02
N ASN A 392 -43.31 12.53 -13.78
CA ASN A 392 -43.69 13.57 -12.82
C ASN A 392 -42.55 13.91 -11.84
N ASP A 393 -41.30 13.53 -12.17
CA ASP A 393 -40.08 13.70 -11.36
C ASP A 393 -40.13 13.04 -9.96
N LEU A 394 -40.96 12.00 -9.81
CA LEU A 394 -40.99 11.17 -8.60
C LEU A 394 -40.21 9.86 -8.84
N CYS A 395 -39.43 9.45 -7.84
CA CYS A 395 -38.61 8.25 -7.86
C CYS A 395 -39.30 7.11 -7.13
N MET A 396 -39.12 5.88 -7.62
CA MET A 396 -39.50 4.65 -6.93
C MET A 396 -38.80 4.57 -5.56
N ASP A 397 -39.53 4.20 -4.52
CA ASP A 397 -39.07 4.18 -3.13
C ASP A 397 -39.54 2.90 -2.43
N ALA A 398 -38.56 2.14 -1.92
CA ALA A 398 -38.77 0.90 -1.17
C ALA A 398 -38.77 1.07 0.36
N ALA A 399 -38.70 2.30 0.88
CA ALA A 399 -38.90 2.54 2.31
C ALA A 399 -40.35 2.28 2.74
N ALA A 400 -41.30 2.38 1.82
CA ALA A 400 -42.69 1.99 2.03
C ALA A 400 -42.86 0.47 1.85
N SER A 401 -42.92 -0.25 2.98
CA SER A 401 -43.28 -1.67 3.01
C SER A 401 -44.74 -1.84 3.50
N PRO A 402 -45.54 -2.77 2.93
CA PRO A 402 -45.17 -3.77 1.92
C PRO A 402 -45.24 -3.27 0.46
N ALA A 403 -46.00 -2.21 0.18
CA ALA A 403 -46.24 -1.71 -1.18
C ALA A 403 -45.33 -0.51 -1.51
N LEU A 404 -44.56 -0.66 -2.59
CA LEU A 404 -43.66 0.36 -3.13
C LEU A 404 -44.43 1.63 -3.50
N ARG A 405 -43.76 2.77 -3.38
CA ARG A 405 -44.35 4.09 -3.68
C ARG A 405 -43.45 4.91 -4.60
N VAL A 406 -44.00 5.99 -5.13
CA VAL A 406 -43.20 7.07 -5.74
C VAL A 406 -43.16 8.30 -4.81
N THR A 407 -41.96 8.77 -4.51
CA THR A 407 -41.69 9.92 -3.64
C THR A 407 -40.74 10.90 -4.33
N GLU A 408 -40.45 12.05 -3.73
CA GLU A 408 -39.51 13.00 -4.31
C GLU A 408 -38.12 12.36 -4.42
N CYS A 409 -37.41 12.59 -5.53
CA CYS A 409 -36.10 11.97 -5.76
C CYS A 409 -35.04 12.49 -4.78
N THR A 410 -34.35 11.56 -4.12
CA THR A 410 -33.29 11.81 -3.14
C THR A 410 -32.07 10.92 -3.41
N SER A 411 -31.00 11.10 -2.63
CA SER A 411 -29.86 10.17 -2.60
C SER A 411 -30.07 8.95 -1.70
N SER A 412 -31.29 8.71 -1.17
CA SER A 412 -31.58 7.57 -0.28
C SER A 412 -31.31 6.23 -0.96
N THR A 413 -30.65 5.30 -0.25
CA THR A 413 -30.44 3.93 -0.73
C THR A 413 -31.75 3.14 -0.89
N ALA A 414 -32.85 3.60 -0.28
CA ALA A 414 -34.18 3.02 -0.47
C ALA A 414 -34.79 3.35 -1.84
N GLN A 415 -34.30 4.40 -2.52
CA GLN A 415 -34.70 4.76 -3.90
C GLN A 415 -33.69 4.30 -4.96
N GLN A 416 -32.58 3.69 -4.54
CA GLN A 416 -31.53 3.21 -5.42
C GLN A 416 -31.73 1.75 -5.78
N PHE A 417 -31.59 1.43 -7.06
CA PHE A 417 -31.78 0.07 -7.60
C PHE A 417 -30.61 -0.34 -8.47
N THR A 418 -30.32 -1.64 -8.49
CA THR A 418 -29.37 -2.29 -9.39
C THR A 418 -30.13 -3.17 -10.37
N LEU A 419 -29.63 -3.27 -11.60
CA LEU A 419 -30.23 -4.09 -12.66
C LEU A 419 -29.33 -5.31 -12.92
N HIS A 420 -29.93 -6.50 -12.82
CA HIS A 420 -29.26 -7.78 -13.07
C HIS A 420 -30.03 -8.52 -14.16
N LYS A 421 -29.36 -8.83 -15.28
CA LYS A 421 -29.99 -9.53 -16.40
C LYS A 421 -30.50 -10.91 -15.97
N GLY A 422 -31.72 -11.25 -16.37
CA GLY A 422 -32.26 -12.59 -16.20
C GLY A 422 -31.58 -13.59 -17.14
N ALA A 423 -31.38 -14.81 -16.65
CA ALA A 423 -30.92 -15.95 -17.45
C ALA A 423 -32.03 -16.47 -18.39
#